data_AF-A0A497P7X0-F1
#
_entry.id   AF-A0A497P7X0-F1
#
_cell.length_a   1.000
_cell.length_b   1.000
_cell.length_c   1.000
_cell.angle_alpha   90.00
_cell.angle_beta   90.00
_cell.angle_gamma   90.00
#
_symmetry.space_group_name_H-M   'P 1'
#
loop_
_entity.id
_entity.type
_entity.pdbx_description
1 polymer ?
#
loop_
_entity_poly.entity_id
_entity_poly.type
_entity_poly.pdbx_seq_one_letter_code
_entity_poly.pdbx_strand_id
1 'polypeptide(L)'
;MSEEEHEEKYDLAQSYRTIGALVPVIKDAYGNVIDGFHRLEVDSNWPSIKLEHIRSKVDLVIARLIVNVCRRRVPAEEKRELLGQIAELTGWSPKQIAEVLGMSERWVYKYLPEKYKRPEPEQLASARRALNLKSEETQERKAEQAITVPSSVPASGSVAPTLPSSQPKSLVEEPPLVRIIDKLKRYYPLSLIDWVYEFYQFSSAEQGAKLLKQVLEAVWSRIEKELGEEWIRNVVSEAIRQ
;
A
#
# COMPACT_ATOMS: atom_id res chain seq x y z
N MET A 1 -40.45 -3.89 -19.17
CA MET A 1 -40.10 -2.47 -19.17
C MET A 1 -38.72 -2.38 -18.54
N SER A 2 -37.71 -2.02 -19.31
CA SER A 2 -36.33 -1.85 -18.84
C SER A 2 -36.25 -0.50 -18.14
N GLU A 3 -35.93 -0.51 -16.85
CA GLU A 3 -35.50 0.68 -16.12
C GLU A 3 -34.13 1.08 -16.67
N GLU A 4 -34.12 2.04 -17.60
CA GLU A 4 -32.90 2.77 -17.96
C GLU A 4 -32.51 3.62 -16.74
N GLU A 5 -31.54 3.13 -15.96
CA GLU A 5 -30.83 3.95 -14.97
C GLU A 5 -30.17 5.11 -15.72
N HIS A 6 -30.77 6.30 -15.65
CA HIS A 6 -30.10 7.54 -16.00
C HIS A 6 -28.96 7.76 -14.99
N GLU A 7 -27.77 7.28 -15.32
CA GLU A 7 -26.55 7.56 -14.58
C GLU A 7 -26.28 9.08 -14.69
N GLU A 8 -26.65 9.84 -13.66
CA GLU A 8 -26.42 11.28 -13.60
C GLU A 8 -24.91 11.55 -13.71
N LYS A 9 -24.47 11.95 -14.90
CA LYS A 9 -23.08 12.25 -15.19
C LYS A 9 -22.65 13.47 -14.36
N TYR A 10 -21.81 13.22 -13.36
CA TYR A 10 -21.23 14.26 -12.49
C TYR A 10 -20.62 15.43 -13.28
N ASP A 11 -21.06 16.66 -13.01
CA ASP A 11 -20.53 17.89 -13.62
C ASP A 11 -19.33 18.44 -12.80
N LEU A 12 -18.13 18.11 -13.27
CA LEU A 12 -16.87 18.58 -12.69
C LEU A 12 -16.66 20.10 -12.81
N ALA A 13 -17.20 20.74 -13.85
CA ALA A 13 -17.06 22.18 -14.03
C ALA A 13 -17.93 22.95 -13.03
N GLN A 14 -19.12 22.44 -12.73
CA GLN A 14 -19.97 23.03 -11.69
C GLN A 14 -19.32 22.91 -10.31
N SER A 15 -18.78 21.75 -9.95
CA SER A 15 -18.12 21.57 -8.64
C SER A 15 -16.87 22.45 -8.48
N TYR A 16 -16.08 22.59 -9.55
CA TYR A 16 -14.92 23.49 -9.58
C TYR A 16 -15.30 24.95 -9.31
N ARG A 17 -16.38 25.45 -9.91
CA ARG A 17 -16.85 26.83 -9.66
C ARG A 17 -17.29 27.07 -8.23
N THR A 18 -17.86 26.06 -7.58
CA THR A 18 -18.42 26.19 -6.23
C THR A 18 -17.37 26.06 -5.14
N ILE A 19 -16.49 25.06 -5.23
CA ILE A 19 -15.57 24.68 -4.16
C ILE A 19 -14.10 24.91 -4.56
N GLY A 20 -13.81 25.06 -5.86
CA GLY A 20 -12.45 25.10 -6.39
C GLY A 20 -11.87 23.70 -6.62
N ALA A 21 -10.56 23.66 -6.88
CA ALA A 21 -9.84 22.42 -7.16
C ALA A 21 -9.55 21.63 -5.86
N LEU A 22 -10.30 20.54 -5.63
CA LEU A 22 -10.06 19.65 -4.50
C LEU A 22 -8.84 18.72 -4.70
N VAL A 23 -8.65 18.22 -5.92
CA VAL A 23 -7.57 17.30 -6.25
C VAL A 23 -6.74 17.87 -7.39
N PRO A 24 -5.40 17.91 -7.26
CA PRO A 24 -4.56 18.44 -8.31
C PRO A 24 -4.45 17.47 -9.50
N VAL A 25 -3.96 18.00 -10.62
CA VAL A 25 -3.43 17.20 -11.73
C VAL A 25 -2.05 16.71 -11.33
N ILE A 26 -1.77 15.43 -11.54
CA ILE A 26 -0.46 14.84 -11.22
C ILE A 26 0.35 14.77 -12.52
N LYS A 27 1.58 15.29 -12.50
CA LYS A 27 2.49 15.30 -13.65
C LYS A 27 3.84 14.67 -13.30
N ASP A 28 4.52 14.12 -14.28
CA ASP A 28 5.89 13.59 -14.14
C ASP A 28 6.96 14.70 -14.19
N ALA A 29 8.23 14.33 -14.09
CA ALA A 29 9.37 15.26 -14.13
C ALA A 29 9.48 16.08 -15.44
N TYR A 30 8.83 15.65 -16.53
CA TYR A 30 8.82 16.34 -17.83
C TYR A 30 7.50 17.05 -18.12
N GLY A 31 6.54 17.01 -17.19
CA GLY A 31 5.22 17.62 -17.35
C GLY A 31 4.18 16.73 -18.04
N ASN A 32 4.49 15.46 -18.33
CA ASN A 32 3.49 14.52 -18.84
C ASN A 32 2.46 14.22 -17.75
N VAL A 33 1.19 14.17 -18.12
CA VAL A 33 0.08 13.93 -17.18
C VAL A 33 0.07 12.47 -16.74
N ILE A 34 0.13 12.25 -15.43
CA ILE A 34 -0.08 10.96 -14.77
C ILE A 34 -1.57 10.77 -14.50
N ASP A 35 -2.22 11.76 -13.91
CA ASP A 35 -3.65 11.72 -13.60
C ASP A 35 -4.29 13.11 -13.68
N GLY A 36 -5.58 13.14 -14.02
CA GLY A 36 -6.38 14.36 -14.08
C GLY A 36 -6.65 14.91 -15.47
N PHE A 37 -6.70 14.06 -16.50
CA PHE A 37 -7.06 14.47 -17.87
C PHE A 37 -8.38 15.24 -17.92
N HIS A 38 -9.44 14.72 -17.28
CA HIS A 38 -10.74 15.41 -17.22
C HIS A 38 -10.71 16.77 -16.50
N ARG A 39 -9.77 16.97 -15.57
CA ARG A 39 -9.59 18.27 -14.91
C ARG A 39 -8.99 19.30 -15.87
N LEU A 40 -8.03 18.88 -16.69
CA LEU A 40 -7.45 19.72 -17.74
C LEU A 40 -8.42 20.00 -18.90
N GLU A 41 -9.37 19.09 -19.16
CA GLU A 41 -10.45 19.33 -20.13
C GLU A 41 -11.41 20.44 -19.66
N VAL A 42 -11.62 20.56 -18.34
CA VAL A 42 -12.45 21.61 -17.73
C VAL A 42 -11.70 22.94 -17.65
N ASP A 43 -10.47 22.93 -17.15
CA ASP A 43 -9.62 24.12 -17.05
C ASP A 43 -8.15 23.73 -17.28
N SER A 44 -7.55 24.27 -18.34
CA SER A 44 -6.13 24.05 -18.66
C SER A 44 -5.16 24.55 -17.57
N ASN A 45 -5.61 25.49 -16.73
CA ASN A 45 -4.84 26.05 -15.62
C ASN A 45 -5.11 25.35 -14.28
N TRP A 46 -5.76 24.18 -14.29
CA TRP A 46 -6.06 23.44 -13.07
C TRP A 46 -4.77 23.21 -12.24
N PRO A 47 -4.80 23.42 -10.91
CA PRO A 47 -3.64 23.22 -10.05
C PRO A 47 -2.97 21.86 -10.25
N SER A 48 -1.65 21.86 -10.42
CA SER A 48 -0.89 20.64 -10.72
C SER A 48 0.30 20.45 -9.79
N ILE A 49 0.55 19.19 -9.41
CA ILE A 49 1.74 18.76 -8.67
C ILE A 49 2.64 17.99 -9.62
N LYS A 50 3.93 18.29 -9.55
CA LYS A 50 4.97 17.65 -10.36
C LYS A 50 5.77 16.67 -9.51
N LEU A 51 5.89 15.43 -9.96
CA LEU A 51 6.63 14.37 -9.29
C LEU A 51 8.02 14.21 -9.94
N GLU A 52 9.01 14.91 -9.39
CA GLU A 52 10.37 15.00 -9.95
C GLU A 52 11.13 13.67 -10.00
N HIS A 53 10.67 12.64 -9.27
CA HIS A 53 11.28 11.31 -9.26
C HIS A 53 10.78 10.41 -10.40
N ILE A 54 9.69 10.76 -11.07
CA ILE A 54 9.13 10.00 -12.21
C ILE A 54 9.79 10.54 -13.48
N ARG A 55 10.86 9.86 -13.91
CA ARG A 55 11.75 10.32 -14.99
C ARG A 55 11.86 9.37 -16.16
N SER A 56 11.19 8.23 -16.13
CA SER A 56 11.17 7.28 -17.23
C SER A 56 9.74 7.01 -17.71
N LYS A 57 9.62 6.56 -18.96
CA LYS A 57 8.34 6.11 -19.51
C LYS A 57 7.76 4.95 -18.69
N VAL A 58 8.62 4.07 -18.18
CA VAL A 58 8.20 2.95 -17.32
C VAL A 58 7.59 3.48 -16.01
N ASP A 59 8.24 4.44 -15.36
CA ASP A 59 7.73 5.02 -14.10
C ASP A 59 6.40 5.76 -14.33
N LEU A 60 6.26 6.45 -15.46
CA LEU A 60 5.02 7.11 -15.85
C LEU A 60 3.85 6.11 -15.96
N VAL A 61 4.06 4.98 -16.65
CA VAL A 61 3.03 3.94 -16.82
C VAL A 61 2.70 3.26 -15.49
N ILE A 62 3.72 2.97 -14.67
CA ILE A 62 3.55 2.41 -13.32
C ILE A 62 2.72 3.37 -12.45
N ALA A 63 3.08 4.66 -12.42
CA ALA A 63 2.36 5.65 -11.63
C ALA A 63 0.90 5.80 -12.07
N ARG A 64 0.63 5.79 -13.38
CA ARG A 64 -0.74 5.78 -13.93
C ARG A 64 -1.54 4.58 -13.43
N LEU A 65 -0.97 3.39 -13.51
CA LEU A 65 -1.63 2.17 -13.07
C LEU A 65 -1.95 2.21 -11.57
N ILE A 66 -0.97 2.58 -10.74
CA ILE A 66 -1.14 2.66 -9.28
C ILE A 66 -2.22 3.68 -8.92
N VAL A 67 -2.12 4.92 -9.42
CA VAL A 67 -3.08 5.98 -9.11
C VAL A 67 -4.49 5.59 -9.55
N ASN A 68 -4.64 4.99 -10.73
CA ASN A 68 -5.95 4.58 -11.23
C ASN A 68 -6.55 3.44 -10.40
N VAL A 69 -5.76 2.40 -10.08
CA VAL A 69 -6.23 1.24 -9.30
C VAL A 69 -6.59 1.63 -7.86
N CYS A 70 -5.83 2.53 -7.24
CA CYS A 70 -6.10 2.99 -5.87
C CYS A 70 -7.33 3.90 -5.76
N ARG A 71 -7.70 4.63 -6.83
CA ARG A 71 -8.72 5.69 -6.76
C ARG A 71 -10.03 5.38 -7.46
N ARG A 72 -10.06 4.41 -8.38
CA ARG A 72 -11.29 4.04 -9.08
C ARG A 72 -11.34 2.57 -9.44
N ARG A 73 -12.52 2.13 -9.86
CA ARG A 73 -12.70 0.83 -10.50
C ARG A 73 -12.18 0.91 -11.94
N VAL A 74 -10.93 0.50 -12.12
CA VAL A 74 -10.31 0.44 -13.45
C VAL A 74 -10.86 -0.78 -14.22
N PRO A 75 -11.33 -0.61 -15.48
CA PRO A 75 -11.73 -1.71 -16.35
C PRO A 75 -10.62 -2.76 -16.52
N ALA A 76 -11.00 -4.00 -16.85
CA ALA A 76 -10.02 -5.08 -17.02
C ALA A 76 -9.08 -4.82 -18.22
N GLU A 77 -9.61 -4.20 -19.26
CA GLU A 77 -8.94 -3.87 -20.52
C GLU A 77 -7.83 -2.84 -20.29
N GLU A 78 -8.13 -1.78 -19.54
CA GLU A 78 -7.14 -0.76 -19.19
C GLU A 78 -6.02 -1.33 -18.31
N LYS A 79 -6.34 -2.20 -17.34
CA LYS A 79 -5.31 -2.92 -16.57
C LYS A 79 -4.41 -3.75 -17.47
N ARG A 80 -5.01 -4.47 -18.43
CA ARG A 80 -4.29 -5.32 -19.40
C ARG A 80 -3.37 -4.51 -20.29
N GLU A 81 -3.83 -3.35 -20.74
CA GLU A 81 -3.03 -2.43 -21.56
C GLU A 81 -1.83 -1.90 -20.78
N LEU A 82 -2.06 -1.33 -19.60
CA LEU A 82 -0.99 -0.75 -18.77
C LEU A 82 0.05 -1.81 -18.34
N LEU A 83 -0.40 -3.00 -17.92
CA LEU A 83 0.51 -4.11 -17.62
C LEU A 83 1.28 -4.59 -18.86
N GLY A 84 0.62 -4.61 -20.02
CA GLY A 84 1.25 -4.92 -21.29
C GLY A 84 2.36 -3.94 -21.64
N GLN A 85 2.10 -2.63 -21.49
CA GLN A 85 3.11 -1.59 -21.70
C GLN A 85 4.28 -1.72 -20.73
N ILE A 86 4.03 -2.03 -19.46
CA ILE A 86 5.11 -2.27 -18.48
C ILE A 86 5.96 -3.45 -18.94
N ALA A 87 5.34 -4.59 -19.26
CA ALA A 87 6.07 -5.79 -19.69
C ALA A 87 6.87 -5.55 -20.98
N GLU A 88 6.31 -4.82 -21.94
CA GLU A 88 6.97 -4.50 -23.20
C GLU A 88 8.17 -3.57 -23.03
N LEU A 89 8.05 -2.53 -22.21
CA LEU A 89 9.13 -1.58 -21.98
C LEU A 89 10.27 -2.14 -21.14
N THR A 90 9.99 -3.14 -20.30
CA THR A 90 10.95 -3.64 -19.29
C THR A 90 11.46 -5.05 -19.54
N GLY A 91 10.71 -5.86 -20.28
CA GLY A 91 10.93 -7.31 -20.39
C GLY A 91 10.68 -8.07 -19.08
N TRP A 92 10.10 -7.44 -18.05
CA TRP A 92 9.93 -8.06 -16.73
C TRP A 92 8.98 -9.24 -16.73
N SER A 93 9.33 -10.24 -15.92
CA SER A 93 8.45 -11.36 -15.60
C SER A 93 7.23 -10.91 -14.77
N PRO A 94 6.13 -11.68 -14.77
CA PRO A 94 4.96 -11.39 -13.96
C PRO A 94 5.28 -11.17 -12.47
N LYS A 95 6.24 -11.94 -11.94
CA LYS A 95 6.70 -11.83 -10.55
C LYS A 95 7.37 -10.50 -10.25
N GLN A 96 8.22 -10.03 -11.15
CA GLN A 96 8.91 -8.75 -11.02
C GLN A 96 7.93 -7.57 -11.11
N ILE A 97 6.97 -7.66 -12.03
CA ILE A 97 5.90 -6.67 -12.14
C ILE A 97 5.07 -6.62 -10.85
N ALA A 98 4.75 -7.78 -10.27
CA ALA A 98 4.01 -7.88 -9.03
C ALA A 98 4.74 -7.20 -7.86
N GLU A 99 6.04 -7.47 -7.72
CA GLU A 99 6.91 -6.87 -6.70
C GLU A 99 6.97 -5.35 -6.81
N VAL A 100 7.23 -4.81 -8.00
CA VAL A 100 7.34 -3.36 -8.21
C VAL A 100 6.00 -2.64 -8.02
N LEU A 101 4.89 -3.27 -8.41
CA LEU A 101 3.55 -2.68 -8.24
C LEU A 101 2.98 -2.86 -6.83
N GLY A 102 3.60 -3.67 -5.96
CA GLY A 102 3.04 -4.05 -4.67
C GLY A 102 1.73 -4.85 -4.80
N MET A 103 1.57 -5.60 -5.90
CA MET A 103 0.37 -6.38 -6.21
C MET A 103 0.66 -7.87 -6.08
N SER A 104 -0.37 -8.70 -5.84
CA SER A 104 -0.17 -10.15 -5.85
C SER A 104 0.20 -10.66 -7.25
N GLU A 105 1.07 -11.66 -7.34
CA GLU A 105 1.40 -12.32 -8.62
C GLU A 105 0.12 -12.80 -9.33
N ARG A 106 -0.83 -13.36 -8.58
CA ARG A 106 -2.14 -13.80 -9.11
C ARG A 106 -2.90 -12.67 -9.78
N TRP A 107 -2.89 -11.46 -9.20
CA TRP A 107 -3.52 -10.29 -9.80
C TRP A 107 -2.84 -9.91 -11.11
N VAL A 108 -1.51 -9.90 -11.13
CA VAL A 108 -0.75 -9.63 -12.36
C VAL A 108 -1.06 -10.68 -13.42
N TYR A 109 -0.98 -11.98 -13.11
CA TYR A 109 -1.31 -13.05 -14.05
C TYR A 109 -2.74 -12.98 -14.61
N LYS A 110 -3.69 -12.49 -13.81
CA LYS A 110 -5.08 -12.34 -14.25
C LYS A 110 -5.23 -11.31 -15.37
N TYR A 111 -4.49 -10.21 -15.31
CA TYR A 111 -4.66 -9.07 -16.22
C TYR A 111 -3.55 -8.93 -17.26
N LEU A 112 -2.36 -9.51 -17.02
CA LEU A 112 -1.25 -9.45 -17.94
C LEU A 112 -1.61 -10.14 -19.28
N PRO A 113 -1.29 -9.55 -20.44
CA PRO A 113 -1.47 -10.20 -21.73
C PRO A 113 -0.76 -11.56 -21.82
N GLU A 114 -1.38 -12.52 -22.51
CA GLU A 114 -0.88 -13.91 -22.56
C GLU A 114 0.57 -14.01 -23.08
N LYS A 115 0.92 -13.18 -24.08
CA LYS A 115 2.28 -13.10 -24.64
C LYS A 115 3.38 -12.78 -23.62
N TYR A 116 3.04 -12.21 -22.47
CA TYR A 116 4.01 -11.82 -21.43
C TYR A 116 3.95 -12.70 -20.18
N LYS A 117 3.02 -13.68 -20.11
CA LYS A 117 2.91 -14.60 -18.96
C LYS A 117 4.03 -15.64 -18.93
N ARG A 118 4.64 -15.92 -20.08
CA ARG A 118 5.77 -16.85 -20.23
C ARG A 118 6.91 -16.08 -20.90
N PRO A 119 7.72 -15.34 -20.13
CA PRO A 119 8.82 -14.58 -20.70
C PRO A 119 9.82 -15.54 -21.34
N GLU A 120 10.27 -15.21 -22.55
CA GLU A 120 11.35 -15.94 -23.22
C GLU A 120 12.64 -15.86 -22.37
N PRO A 121 13.55 -16.86 -22.43
CA PRO A 121 14.77 -16.89 -21.63
C PRO A 121 15.65 -15.63 -21.74
N GLU A 122 15.67 -14.99 -22.91
CA GLU A 122 16.41 -13.75 -23.17
C GLU A 122 15.82 -12.53 -22.44
N GLN A 123 14.50 -12.50 -22.27
CA GLN A 123 13.78 -11.43 -21.54
C GLN A 123 14.04 -11.54 -20.03
N LEU A 124 14.13 -12.77 -19.51
CA LEU A 124 14.47 -13.01 -18.11
C LEU A 124 15.88 -12.52 -17.75
N ALA A 125 16.84 -12.64 -18.67
CA ALA A 125 18.22 -12.22 -18.44
C ALA A 125 18.39 -10.69 -18.43
N SER A 126 17.71 -10.01 -19.35
CA SER A 126 17.71 -8.54 -19.44
C SER A 126 16.92 -7.90 -18.30
N ALA A 127 15.78 -8.48 -17.92
CA ALA A 127 14.96 -8.04 -16.79
C ALA A 127 15.71 -8.06 -15.44
N ARG A 128 16.50 -9.10 -15.16
CA ARG A 128 17.29 -9.20 -13.93
C ARG A 128 18.31 -8.07 -13.79
N ARG A 129 18.95 -7.65 -14.88
CA ARG A 129 19.92 -6.54 -14.86
C ARG A 129 19.24 -5.20 -14.56
N ALA A 130 18.08 -4.94 -15.17
CA ALA A 130 17.33 -3.70 -14.96
C ALA A 130 16.82 -3.52 -13.53
N LEU A 131 16.44 -4.62 -12.86
CA LEU A 131 15.99 -4.58 -11.46
C LEU A 131 17.13 -4.28 -10.48
N ASN A 132 18.30 -4.90 -10.68
CA ASN A 132 19.47 -4.61 -9.85
C ASN A 132 19.82 -3.11 -9.93
N LEU A 133 19.78 -2.53 -11.14
CA LEU A 133 20.02 -1.09 -11.34
C LEU A 133 18.99 -0.22 -10.60
N LYS A 134 17.69 -0.57 -10.64
CA LYS A 134 16.66 0.19 -9.91
C LYS A 134 16.78 0.05 -8.39
N SER A 135 17.16 -1.12 -7.89
CA SER A 135 17.38 -1.32 -6.46
C SER A 135 18.60 -0.55 -5.95
N GLU A 136 19.67 -0.50 -6.74
CA GLU A 136 20.88 0.28 -6.44
C GLU A 136 20.56 1.78 -6.45
N GLU A 137 19.88 2.27 -7.48
CA GLU A 137 19.48 3.69 -7.58
C GLU A 137 18.54 4.12 -6.43
N THR A 138 17.66 3.21 -5.97
CA THR A 138 16.77 3.48 -4.83
C THR A 138 17.52 3.49 -3.49
N GLN A 139 18.53 2.62 -3.33
CA GLN A 139 19.36 2.59 -2.13
C GLN A 139 20.30 3.80 -2.05
N GLU A 140 20.92 4.19 -3.17
CA GLU A 140 21.77 5.39 -3.25
C GLU A 140 20.98 6.66 -2.92
N ARG A 141 19.77 6.83 -3.45
CA ARG A 141 18.90 7.97 -3.13
C ARG A 141 18.48 8.02 -1.66
N LYS A 142 18.21 6.86 -1.05
CA LYS A 142 17.94 6.78 0.41
C LYS A 142 19.17 7.17 1.22
N ALA A 143 20.37 6.80 0.77
CA ALA A 143 21.62 7.18 1.43
C ALA A 143 21.92 8.68 1.28
N GLU A 144 21.71 9.27 0.11
CA GLU A 144 21.90 10.71 -0.11
C GLU A 144 20.95 11.58 0.73
N GLN A 145 19.68 11.19 0.85
CA GLN A 145 18.71 11.91 1.69
C GLN A 145 19.02 11.78 3.19
N ALA A 146 19.71 10.71 3.61
CA ALA A 146 20.13 10.53 5.00
C ALA A 146 21.35 11.39 5.40
N ILE A 147 22.11 11.92 4.43
CA ILE A 147 23.35 12.67 4.68
C ILE A 147 23.09 14.19 4.82
N THR A 148 21.95 14.70 4.33
CA THR A 148 21.61 16.14 4.36
C THR A 148 20.67 16.57 5.50
N VAL A 149 20.90 16.10 6.73
CA VAL A 149 20.32 16.76 7.92
C VAL A 149 21.40 17.65 8.56
N PRO A 150 21.38 18.97 8.38
CA PRO A 150 22.27 19.86 9.12
C PRO A 150 21.81 19.92 10.58
N SER A 151 22.56 19.22 11.45
CA SER A 151 22.51 19.39 12.89
C SER A 151 23.06 20.76 13.24
N SER A 152 22.16 21.71 13.54
CA SER A 152 22.54 22.97 14.18
C SER A 152 21.44 23.44 15.12
N VAL A 153 21.51 22.97 16.36
CA VAL A 153 20.98 23.69 17.54
C VAL A 153 22.06 23.64 18.62
N PRO A 154 22.44 24.78 19.25
CA PRO A 154 23.57 24.85 20.14
C PRO A 154 23.27 24.30 21.53
N ALA A 155 24.33 23.78 22.14
CA ALA A 155 24.40 23.20 23.47
C ALA A 155 24.06 24.19 24.59
N SER A 156 23.39 23.71 25.63
CA SER A 156 23.54 24.25 26.98
C SER A 156 23.30 23.17 28.03
N GLY A 157 24.38 22.80 28.73
CA GLY A 157 24.37 22.52 30.16
C GLY A 157 23.90 21.15 30.69
N SER A 158 24.89 20.41 31.21
CA SER A 158 24.90 19.89 32.59
C SER A 158 24.68 18.39 32.85
N VAL A 159 25.81 17.74 33.15
CA VAL A 159 26.08 16.80 34.26
C VAL A 159 25.60 15.33 34.15
N ALA A 160 26.60 14.46 34.02
CA ALA A 160 26.55 13.03 34.36
C ALA A 160 26.52 12.80 35.89
N PRO A 161 26.08 11.62 36.35
CA PRO A 161 27.11 10.67 36.80
C PRO A 161 26.83 9.20 36.43
N THR A 162 27.93 8.46 36.36
CA THR A 162 28.07 7.03 36.10
C THR A 162 27.85 6.20 37.37
N LEU A 163 27.28 4.98 37.28
CA LEU A 163 27.84 3.65 37.69
C LEU A 163 26.72 2.56 37.79
N PRO A 164 27.05 1.24 37.89
CA PRO A 164 26.62 0.21 36.94
C PRO A 164 25.66 -0.80 37.59
N SER A 165 25.02 -1.65 36.79
CA SER A 165 24.62 -2.97 37.28
C SER A 165 24.32 -3.95 36.15
N SER A 166 25.12 -5.00 36.13
CA SER A 166 24.95 -6.21 35.33
C SER A 166 23.97 -7.14 36.06
N GLN A 167 22.84 -7.52 35.44
CA GLN A 167 22.05 -8.69 35.82
C GLN A 167 21.19 -9.21 34.64
N PRO A 168 20.73 -10.47 34.69
CA PRO A 168 20.81 -11.41 33.57
C PRO A 168 19.57 -11.42 32.66
N LYS A 169 19.77 -11.94 31.44
CA LYS A 169 18.71 -12.29 30.47
C LYS A 169 17.74 -13.28 31.11
N SER A 170 16.58 -12.79 31.58
CA SER A 170 15.44 -13.64 31.84
C SER A 170 14.78 -14.01 30.51
N LEU A 171 14.48 -15.30 30.35
CA LEU A 171 13.56 -15.82 29.34
C LEU A 171 12.18 -15.24 29.66
N VAL A 172 11.84 -14.15 28.98
CA VAL A 172 10.50 -13.58 29.01
C VAL A 172 9.61 -14.53 28.23
N GLU A 173 8.75 -15.27 28.92
CA GLU A 173 7.62 -15.93 28.27
C GLU A 173 6.80 -14.87 27.55
N GLU A 174 6.61 -15.06 26.24
CA GLU A 174 5.90 -14.11 25.41
C GLU A 174 4.49 -13.82 25.97
N PRO A 175 4.04 -12.55 25.97
CA PRO A 175 2.74 -12.19 26.51
C PRO A 175 1.61 -13.00 25.86
N PRO A 176 0.58 -13.43 26.62
CA PRO A 176 -0.55 -14.22 26.12
C PRO A 176 -1.23 -13.61 24.87
N LEU A 177 -1.21 -12.28 24.75
CA LEU A 177 -1.74 -11.54 23.60
C LEU A 177 -1.04 -11.87 22.27
N VAL A 178 0.28 -12.07 22.28
CA VAL A 178 1.05 -12.37 21.06
C VAL A 178 0.65 -13.74 20.51
N ARG A 179 0.44 -14.73 21.41
CA ARG A 179 -0.01 -16.08 21.04
C ARG A 179 -1.43 -16.11 20.49
N ILE A 180 -2.33 -15.28 21.01
CA ILE A 180 -3.71 -15.15 20.52
C ILE A 180 -3.71 -14.53 19.12
N ILE A 181 -2.90 -13.47 18.91
CA ILE A 181 -2.76 -12.81 17.60
C ILE A 181 -2.25 -13.80 16.54
N ASP A 182 -1.25 -14.63 16.86
CA ASP A 182 -0.71 -15.62 15.92
C ASP A 182 -1.69 -16.75 15.58
N LYS A 183 -2.56 -17.13 16.51
CA LYS A 183 -3.67 -18.06 16.22
C LYS A 183 -4.72 -17.40 15.33
N LEU A 184 -5.09 -16.14 15.60
CA LEU A 184 -6.04 -15.41 14.77
C LEU A 184 -5.53 -15.17 13.34
N LYS A 185 -4.22 -14.95 13.15
CA LYS A 185 -3.57 -14.86 11.83
C LYS A 185 -3.75 -16.10 10.95
N ARG A 186 -3.97 -17.28 11.54
CA ARG A 186 -4.24 -18.52 10.76
C ARG A 186 -5.65 -18.57 10.19
N TYR A 187 -6.60 -17.92 10.85
CA TYR A 187 -8.02 -17.95 10.48
C TYR A 187 -8.46 -16.70 9.73
N TYR A 188 -7.78 -15.57 9.95
CA TYR A 188 -8.02 -14.31 9.25
C TYR A 188 -6.74 -13.79 8.61
N PRO A 189 -6.77 -13.40 7.32
CA PRO A 189 -5.59 -12.87 6.65
C PRO A 189 -5.13 -11.58 7.35
N LEU A 190 -3.82 -11.48 7.57
CA LEU A 190 -3.06 -10.36 8.16
C LEU A 190 -3.67 -8.97 7.86
N SER A 191 -4.22 -8.80 6.66
CA SER A 191 -4.97 -7.64 6.21
C SER A 191 -6.00 -7.07 7.19
N LEU A 192 -6.72 -7.85 8.02
CA LEU A 192 -7.73 -7.26 8.90
C LEU A 192 -7.11 -6.56 10.13
N ILE A 193 -6.08 -7.18 10.72
CA ILE A 193 -5.38 -6.64 11.89
C ILE A 193 -4.51 -5.45 11.45
N ASP A 194 -3.80 -5.60 10.34
CA ASP A 194 -3.02 -4.52 9.74
C ASP A 194 -3.93 -3.38 9.27
N TRP A 195 -5.13 -3.67 8.75
CA TRP A 195 -6.11 -2.63 8.38
C TRP A 195 -6.63 -1.83 9.57
N VAL A 196 -6.92 -2.47 10.71
CA VAL A 196 -7.32 -1.75 11.94
C VAL A 196 -6.18 -0.85 12.42
N TYR A 197 -4.93 -1.27 12.24
CA TYR A 197 -3.74 -0.53 12.66
C TYR A 197 -3.37 0.61 11.69
N GLU A 198 -3.49 0.41 10.38
CA GLU A 198 -3.09 1.37 9.35
C GLU A 198 -4.17 2.44 9.06
N PHE A 199 -5.46 2.12 9.15
CA PHE A 199 -6.52 3.05 8.74
C PHE A 199 -7.00 4.01 9.83
N TYR A 200 -6.73 3.71 11.10
CA TYR A 200 -7.17 4.58 12.19
C TYR A 200 -6.00 5.43 12.71
N GLN A 201 -5.94 6.68 12.26
CA GLN A 201 -5.18 7.73 12.95
C GLN A 201 -5.91 8.05 14.26
N PHE A 202 -5.60 7.28 15.31
CA PHE A 202 -6.20 7.51 16.61
C PHE A 202 -5.67 8.82 17.20
N SER A 203 -6.58 9.69 17.64
CA SER A 203 -6.23 10.93 18.34
C SER A 203 -5.66 10.66 19.75
N SER A 204 -5.83 9.44 20.28
CA SER A 204 -5.23 8.98 21.54
C SER A 204 -5.17 7.45 21.63
N ALA A 205 -4.27 6.92 22.47
CA ALA A 205 -4.14 5.48 22.74
C ALA A 205 -5.42 4.87 23.35
N GLU A 206 -6.16 5.65 24.15
CA GLU A 206 -7.41 5.23 24.78
C GLU A 206 -8.54 5.02 23.76
N GLN A 207 -8.62 5.90 22.75
CA GLN A 207 -9.56 5.75 21.65
C GLN A 207 -9.24 4.51 20.80
N GLY A 208 -7.95 4.25 20.57
CA GLY A 208 -7.47 3.04 19.89
C GLY A 208 -7.85 1.76 20.63
N ALA A 209 -7.59 1.71 21.94
CA ALA A 209 -7.95 0.56 22.77
C ALA A 209 -9.46 0.30 22.79
N LYS A 210 -10.28 1.36 22.85
CA LYS A 210 -11.75 1.25 22.86
C LYS A 210 -12.29 0.70 21.54
N LEU A 211 -11.78 1.18 20.41
CA LEU A 211 -12.22 0.70 19.09
C LEU A 211 -11.74 -0.73 18.84
N LEU A 212 -10.49 -1.05 19.19
CA LEU A 212 -9.95 -2.39 19.06
C LEU A 212 -10.78 -3.40 19.86
N LYS A 213 -11.17 -3.04 21.10
CA LYS A 213 -12.07 -3.85 21.92
C LYS A 213 -13.41 -4.09 21.22
N GLN A 214 -14.05 -3.06 20.67
CA GLN A 214 -15.33 -3.19 19.96
C GLN A 214 -15.23 -4.08 18.72
N VAL A 215 -14.16 -3.94 17.95
CA VAL A 215 -13.90 -4.78 16.77
C VAL A 215 -13.69 -6.23 17.20
N LEU A 216 -12.88 -6.47 18.22
CA LEU A 216 -12.66 -7.82 18.75
C LEU A 216 -13.94 -8.44 19.29
N GLU A 217 -14.77 -7.70 20.01
CA GLU A 217 -16.08 -8.16 20.49
C GLU A 217 -17.02 -8.50 19.33
N ALA A 218 -17.08 -7.68 18.28
CA ALA A 218 -17.91 -7.93 17.10
C ALA A 218 -17.44 -9.15 16.30
N VAL A 219 -16.13 -9.30 16.13
CA VAL A 219 -15.52 -10.47 15.49
C VAL A 219 -15.80 -11.72 16.33
N TRP A 220 -15.61 -11.64 17.64
CA TRP A 220 -15.86 -12.74 18.56
C TRP A 220 -17.32 -13.21 18.54
N SER A 221 -18.27 -12.27 18.62
CA SER A 221 -19.70 -12.57 18.54
C SER A 221 -20.08 -13.25 17.22
N ARG A 222 -19.44 -12.86 16.11
CA ARG A 222 -19.65 -13.49 14.81
C ARG A 222 -19.09 -14.92 14.76
N ILE A 223 -17.92 -15.14 15.35
CA ILE A 223 -17.31 -16.48 15.48
C ILE A 223 -18.23 -17.39 16.32
N GLU A 224 -18.73 -16.91 17.46
CA GLU A 224 -19.70 -17.63 18.31
C GLU A 224 -20.94 -18.04 17.53
N LYS A 225 -21.48 -17.13 16.73
CA LYS A 225 -22.66 -17.40 15.91
C LYS A 225 -22.42 -18.42 14.80
N GLU A 226 -21.27 -18.36 14.12
CA GLU A 226 -20.98 -19.18 12.95
C GLU A 226 -20.46 -20.59 13.32
N LEU A 227 -19.68 -20.71 14.40
CA LEU A 227 -19.00 -21.96 14.77
C LEU A 227 -19.60 -22.65 16.01
N GLY A 228 -20.49 -21.97 16.74
CA GLY A 228 -21.14 -22.48 17.93
C GLY A 228 -20.23 -22.48 19.18
N GLU A 229 -20.85 -22.35 20.34
CA GLU A 229 -20.14 -22.24 21.64
C GLU A 229 -19.27 -23.46 21.97
N GLU A 230 -19.65 -24.64 21.49
CA GLU A 230 -18.94 -25.89 21.80
C GLU A 230 -17.57 -25.97 21.11
N TRP A 231 -17.48 -25.49 19.88
CA TRP A 231 -16.20 -25.39 19.16
C TRP A 231 -15.25 -24.41 19.85
N ILE A 232 -15.78 -23.26 20.29
CA ILE A 232 -15.00 -22.22 20.97
C ILE A 232 -14.50 -22.72 22.32
N ARG A 233 -15.35 -23.40 23.10
CA ARG A 233 -14.95 -24.02 24.38
C ARG A 233 -13.80 -24.99 24.19
N ASN A 234 -13.81 -25.79 23.12
CA ASN A 234 -12.74 -26.73 22.81
C ASN A 234 -11.42 -26.02 22.46
N VAL A 235 -11.47 -25.00 21.58
CA VAL A 235 -10.28 -24.23 21.19
C VAL A 235 -9.65 -23.48 22.38
N VAL A 236 -10.47 -22.87 23.24
CA VAL A 236 -10.01 -22.17 24.45
C VAL A 236 -9.43 -23.16 25.45
N SER A 237 -10.08 -24.31 25.67
CA SER A 237 -9.59 -25.34 26.58
C SER A 237 -8.25 -25.93 26.12
N GLU A 238 -8.05 -26.09 24.82
CA GLU A 238 -6.82 -26.59 24.24
C GLU A 238 -5.69 -25.54 24.28
N ALA A 239 -6.02 -24.25 24.19
CA ALA A 239 -5.07 -23.17 24.39
C ALA A 239 -4.61 -23.00 25.84
N ILE A 240 -5.44 -23.34 26.83
CA ILE A 240 -5.11 -23.26 28.27
C ILE A 240 -4.27 -24.45 28.72
N ARG A 241 -4.36 -25.60 28.03
CA ARG A 241 -3.60 -26.81 28.36
C ARG A 241 -2.15 -26.82 27.84
N GLN A 242 -1.72 -25.81 27.07
CA GLN A 242 -0.37 -25.69 26.47
C GLN A 242 0.37 -24.47 27.02
#